data_AF-A0A9E1XQQ3-F1
#
_entry.id   AF-A0A9E1XQQ3-F1
#
_cell.length_a   1.000
_cell.length_b   1.000
_cell.length_c   1.000
_cell.angle_alpha   90.00
_cell.angle_beta   90.00
_cell.angle_gamma   90.00
#
_symmetry.space_group_name_H-M   'P 1'
#
loop_
_entity.id
_entity.type
_entity.pdbx_description
1 polymer ?
#
loop_
_entity_poly.entity_id
_entity_poly.type
_entity_poly.pdbx_seq_one_letter_code
_entity_poly.pdbx_strand_id
1 'polypeptide(L)'
;DEPLTDLYGMPVLAYEGWYIGLLWLYHGAAPAAGEWPYRFTGGKVDCQLAYSLNGIGWQRTRRDTFIGCGEPGTPTGGCVYPLTVVKRPETDALWIYASASATEHGLTPRRGGSIVAYRLRRDGFVYLESRSGVGRIATKPICWQGGELRLNVQGQGDYTPRLPSGDQTPYQRFMTQGGIRVQINDPRGRPIEGYTFDECTRFAGDSVDWCPTWAGSRTLDTLRGTAIQVAIQLNNARLYAVRGDFQSLCPRELLTIEETGRCSIARGRSL
;
A
#
# COMPACT_ATOMS: atom_id res chain seq x y z
N ASP A 1 -6.55 14.97 17.40
CA ASP A 1 -6.92 13.78 18.16
C ASP A 1 -8.00 14.19 19.14
N GLU A 2 -8.77 13.21 19.59
CA GLU A 2 -9.81 13.46 20.57
C GLU A 2 -9.18 13.87 21.92
N PRO A 3 -9.94 14.52 22.81
CA PRO A 3 -9.49 14.75 24.17
C PRO A 3 -9.08 13.43 24.83
N LEU A 4 -8.06 13.49 25.70
CA LEU A 4 -7.52 12.33 26.44
C LEU A 4 -6.88 11.25 25.57
N THR A 5 -6.56 11.56 24.31
CA THR A 5 -5.77 10.68 23.46
C THR A 5 -4.27 10.93 23.64
N ASP A 6 -3.50 9.87 23.91
CA ASP A 6 -2.03 9.92 24.02
C ASP A 6 -1.35 8.98 23.00
N LEU A 7 -0.22 9.44 22.45
CA LEU A 7 0.68 8.58 21.70
C LEU A 7 1.46 7.71 22.69
N TYR A 8 1.09 6.44 22.80
CA TYR A 8 1.52 5.59 23.92
C TYR A 8 2.79 4.80 23.64
N GLY A 9 3.05 4.50 22.37
CA GLY A 9 4.25 3.81 21.90
C GLY A 9 4.19 3.61 20.40
N MET A 10 5.32 3.30 19.76
CA MET A 10 5.35 3.06 18.33
C MET A 10 6.51 2.13 17.95
N PRO A 11 6.27 0.81 17.91
CA PRO A 11 7.20 -0.11 17.26
C PRO A 11 7.38 0.27 15.79
N VAL A 12 8.63 0.20 15.34
CA VAL A 12 9.03 0.62 13.99
C VAL A 12 9.61 -0.55 13.22
N LEU A 13 9.17 -0.70 11.98
CA LEU A 13 9.61 -1.68 11.01
C LEU A 13 10.28 -0.97 9.82
N ALA A 14 11.48 -1.38 9.46
CA ALA A 14 12.03 -1.06 8.14
C ALA A 14 11.38 -1.97 7.07
N TYR A 15 10.80 -1.37 6.03
CA TYR A 15 10.06 -2.07 4.99
C TYR A 15 10.25 -1.39 3.63
N GLU A 16 10.89 -2.08 2.68
CA GLU A 16 11.03 -1.64 1.28
C GLU A 16 11.57 -0.19 1.12
N GLY A 17 12.57 0.18 1.92
CA GLY A 17 13.18 1.52 1.89
C GLY A 17 12.41 2.59 2.68
N TRP A 18 11.34 2.21 3.38
CA TRP A 18 10.56 3.07 4.27
C TRP A 18 10.64 2.56 5.70
N TYR A 19 10.21 3.39 6.64
CA TYR A 19 9.93 3.00 8.02
C TYR A 19 8.43 3.07 8.25
N ILE A 20 7.84 1.98 8.73
CA ILE A 20 6.43 1.87 9.09
C ILE A 20 6.34 1.81 10.61
N GLY A 21 5.54 2.69 11.19
CA GLY A 21 5.29 2.78 12.63
C GLY A 21 3.92 2.21 12.95
N LEU A 22 3.87 1.25 13.88
CA LEU A 22 2.65 0.73 14.47
C LEU A 22 2.34 1.57 15.71
N LEU A 23 1.76 2.75 15.50
CA LEU A 23 1.54 3.73 16.56
C LEU A 23 0.39 3.29 17.45
N TRP A 24 0.71 3.01 18.71
CA TRP A 24 -0.28 2.76 19.75
C TRP A 24 -0.91 4.06 20.18
N LEU A 25 -2.22 4.13 20.03
CA LEU A 25 -3.00 5.28 20.42
C LEU A 25 -3.82 4.89 21.65
N TYR A 26 -3.51 5.53 22.78
CA TYR A 26 -4.26 5.35 24.01
C TYR A 26 -5.42 6.34 24.03
N HIS A 27 -6.62 5.80 24.16
CA HIS A 27 -7.87 6.54 24.32
C HIS A 27 -8.26 6.50 25.79
N GLY A 28 -7.83 7.52 26.55
CA GLY A 28 -8.08 7.60 27.98
C GLY A 28 -9.56 7.68 28.32
N ALA A 29 -9.96 7.01 29.41
CA ALA A 29 -11.29 7.18 29.96
C ALA A 29 -11.39 8.53 30.69
N ALA A 30 -12.55 9.18 30.59
CA ALA A 30 -12.84 10.30 31.47
C ALA A 30 -12.88 9.78 32.92
N PRO A 31 -12.31 10.53 33.89
CA PRO A 31 -12.40 10.13 35.29
C PRO A 31 -13.87 10.09 35.72
N ALA A 32 -14.21 9.14 36.59
CA ALA A 32 -15.52 9.13 37.24
C ALA A 32 -15.68 10.41 38.08
N ALA A 33 -16.93 10.87 38.25
CA ALA A 33 -17.20 12.08 39.03
C ALA A 33 -16.66 11.93 40.47
N GLY A 34 -15.76 12.83 40.87
CA GLY A 34 -15.11 12.81 42.18
C GLY A 34 -13.80 12.03 42.26
N GLU A 35 -13.36 11.40 41.17
CA GLU A 35 -12.06 10.74 41.08
C GLU A 35 -10.97 11.68 40.53
N TRP A 36 -9.76 11.54 41.05
CA TRP A 36 -8.61 12.26 40.48
C TRP A 36 -8.29 11.68 39.10
N PRO A 37 -7.95 12.50 38.09
CA PRO A 37 -7.57 12.00 36.78
C PRO A 37 -6.24 11.23 36.89
N TYR A 38 -6.32 9.90 36.99
CA TYR A 38 -5.14 9.06 36.84
C TYR A 38 -4.91 8.85 35.36
N ARG A 39 -3.83 9.45 34.83
CA ARG A 39 -3.33 9.05 33.51
C ARG A 39 -3.00 7.55 33.56
N PHE A 40 -3.29 6.83 32.47
CA PHE A 40 -2.95 5.42 32.29
C PHE A 40 -3.83 4.40 33.05
N THR A 41 -5.03 4.78 33.50
CA THR A 41 -6.02 3.84 34.07
C THR A 41 -7.38 4.01 33.38
N GLY A 42 -7.98 2.89 32.97
CA GLY A 42 -9.18 2.87 32.13
C GLY A 42 -8.88 3.22 30.66
N GLY A 43 -9.87 3.06 29.81
CA GLY A 43 -9.76 3.37 28.38
C GLY A 43 -9.06 2.28 27.56
N LYS A 44 -8.97 2.51 26.25
CA LYS A 44 -8.54 1.49 25.28
C LYS A 44 -7.25 1.87 24.57
N VAL A 45 -6.53 0.88 24.08
CA VAL A 45 -5.39 1.10 23.18
C VAL A 45 -5.61 0.39 21.86
N ASP A 46 -5.59 1.15 20.78
CA ASP A 46 -5.59 0.63 19.41
C ASP A 46 -4.32 1.06 18.65
N CYS A 47 -4.22 0.66 17.39
CA CYS A 47 -3.07 0.95 16.56
C CYS A 47 -3.48 1.76 15.33
N GLN A 48 -2.72 2.82 15.06
CA GLN A 48 -2.73 3.56 13.80
C GLN A 48 -1.42 3.36 13.05
N LEU A 49 -1.38 3.74 11.77
CA LEU A 49 -0.15 3.75 10.99
C LEU A 49 0.49 5.14 10.99
N ALA A 50 1.81 5.14 11.16
CA ALA A 50 2.68 6.26 10.81
C ALA A 50 3.76 5.76 9.85
N TYR A 51 4.39 6.66 9.09
CA TYR A 51 5.53 6.31 8.25
C TYR A 51 6.61 7.38 8.25
N SER A 52 7.82 6.97 7.90
CA SER A 52 8.95 7.85 7.67
C SER A 52 9.77 7.37 6.47
N LEU A 53 10.35 8.31 5.73
CA LEU A 53 11.29 8.02 4.65
C LEU A 53 12.75 7.97 5.13
N ASN A 54 13.03 8.47 6.33
CA ASN A 54 14.39 8.62 6.85
C ASN A 54 14.56 8.16 8.31
N GLY A 55 13.49 7.67 8.94
CA GLY A 55 13.48 7.23 10.34
C GLY A 55 13.43 8.36 11.38
N ILE A 56 13.57 9.63 10.95
CA ILE A 56 13.64 10.80 11.84
C ILE A 56 12.31 11.57 11.81
N GLY A 57 11.85 11.96 10.62
CA GLY A 57 10.60 12.71 10.44
C GLY A 57 9.44 11.78 10.16
N TRP A 58 8.38 11.85 10.96
CA TRP A 58 7.25 10.92 10.91
C TRP A 58 5.96 11.60 10.45
N GLN A 59 5.19 10.90 9.63
CA GLN A 59 3.90 11.34 9.11
C GLN A 59 2.79 10.40 9.55
N ARG A 60 1.67 10.97 10.02
CA ARG A 60 0.46 10.24 10.44
C ARG A 60 -0.77 10.82 9.73
N THR A 61 -0.91 10.49 8.45
CA THR A 61 -1.81 11.20 7.54
C THR A 61 -3.28 10.84 7.74
N ARG A 62 -3.66 9.56 7.56
CA ARG A 62 -5.07 9.16 7.59
C ARG A 62 -5.67 9.09 8.99
N ARG A 63 -4.86 8.86 10.03
CA ARG A 63 -5.28 8.71 11.44
C ARG A 63 -6.47 7.74 11.64
N ASP A 64 -6.72 6.87 10.67
CA ASP A 64 -7.69 5.80 10.76
C ASP A 64 -7.10 4.69 11.65
N THR A 65 -7.95 4.02 12.44
CA THR A 65 -7.55 2.81 13.16
C THR A 65 -7.13 1.73 12.17
N PHE A 66 -5.91 1.23 12.33
CA PHE A 66 -5.34 0.15 11.52
C PHE A 66 -5.59 -1.22 12.14
N ILE A 67 -5.29 -1.37 13.45
CA ILE A 67 -5.66 -2.56 14.23
C ILE A 67 -6.45 -2.07 15.44
N GLY A 68 -7.75 -2.38 15.44
CA GLY A 68 -8.68 -1.98 16.49
C GLY A 68 -8.78 -2.98 17.64
N CYS A 69 -9.38 -2.53 18.74
CA CYS A 69 -9.86 -3.42 19.79
C CYS A 69 -11.01 -4.30 19.28
N GLY A 70 -11.08 -5.53 19.78
CA GLY A 70 -12.19 -6.44 19.52
C GLY A 70 -13.41 -6.14 20.40
N GLU A 71 -14.38 -7.05 20.34
CA GLU A 71 -15.57 -6.99 21.21
C GLU A 71 -15.19 -7.15 22.69
N PRO A 72 -15.97 -6.54 23.63
CA PRO A 72 -15.75 -6.72 25.06
C PRO A 72 -15.68 -8.20 25.47
N GLY A 73 -14.72 -8.53 26.33
CA GLY A 73 -14.49 -9.90 26.80
C GLY A 73 -13.67 -10.78 25.85
N THR A 74 -13.41 -10.34 24.61
CA THR A 74 -12.44 -11.01 23.74
C THR A 74 -11.00 -10.66 24.16
N PRO A 75 -9.99 -11.46 23.78
CA PRO A 75 -8.58 -11.19 24.11
C PRO A 75 -8.06 -9.80 23.72
N THR A 76 -8.73 -9.13 22.78
CA THR A 76 -8.38 -7.80 22.25
C THR A 76 -9.40 -6.73 22.64
N GLY A 77 -10.32 -7.01 23.55
CA GLY A 77 -11.47 -6.16 23.85
C GLY A 77 -11.13 -4.80 24.48
N GLY A 78 -10.00 -4.72 25.18
CA GLY A 78 -9.56 -3.51 25.87
C GLY A 78 -8.33 -2.86 25.26
N CYS A 79 -7.25 -3.63 25.03
CA CYS A 79 -6.01 -3.07 24.50
C CYS A 79 -5.37 -4.02 23.48
N VAL A 80 -4.77 -3.45 22.43
CA VAL A 80 -3.93 -4.17 21.47
C VAL A 80 -2.65 -3.38 21.23
N TYR A 81 -1.50 -4.06 21.34
CA TYR A 81 -0.17 -3.50 21.16
C TYR A 81 0.59 -4.30 20.11
N PRO A 82 0.44 -3.95 18.82
CA PRO A 82 1.20 -4.59 17.74
C PRO A 82 2.69 -4.28 17.87
N LEU A 83 3.54 -5.30 17.82
CA LEU A 83 4.97 -5.20 18.16
C LEU A 83 5.86 -5.60 16.98
N THR A 84 5.66 -6.81 16.47
CA THR A 84 6.59 -7.43 15.52
C THR A 84 5.86 -7.78 14.24
N VAL A 85 6.45 -7.39 13.10
CA VAL A 85 5.97 -7.78 11.78
C VAL A 85 6.95 -8.78 11.16
N VAL A 86 6.45 -9.97 10.82
CA VAL A 86 7.24 -11.04 10.20
C VAL A 86 6.74 -11.25 8.77
N LYS A 87 7.64 -11.11 7.80
CA LYS A 87 7.38 -11.52 6.41
C LYS A 87 7.34 -13.05 6.35
N ARG A 88 6.29 -13.63 5.77
CA ARG A 88 6.16 -15.08 5.52
C ARG A 88 6.21 -15.35 4.01
N PRO A 89 7.38 -15.67 3.45
CA PRO A 89 7.54 -15.87 2.00
C PRO A 89 6.60 -16.92 1.42
N GLU A 90 6.23 -17.93 2.20
CA GLU A 90 5.42 -19.06 1.76
C GLU A 90 3.95 -18.70 1.54
N THR A 91 3.51 -17.55 2.07
CA THR A 91 2.09 -17.12 2.05
C THR A 91 1.90 -15.72 1.48
N ASP A 92 2.97 -15.07 1.03
CA ASP A 92 2.98 -13.67 0.57
C ASP A 92 2.24 -12.71 1.52
N ALA A 93 2.37 -12.97 2.82
CA ALA A 93 1.70 -12.24 3.87
C ALA A 93 2.68 -11.73 4.92
N LEU A 94 2.27 -10.67 5.61
CA LEU A 94 2.88 -10.14 6.81
C LEU A 94 2.08 -10.61 8.00
N TRP A 95 2.78 -11.17 9.00
CA TRP A 95 2.19 -11.55 10.27
C TRP A 95 2.57 -10.51 11.31
N ILE A 96 1.58 -9.87 11.91
CA ILE A 96 1.76 -8.86 12.94
C ILE A 96 1.40 -9.50 14.28
N TYR A 97 2.38 -9.68 15.14
CA TYR A 97 2.18 -10.19 16.50
C TYR A 97 1.96 -9.03 17.44
N ALA A 98 0.95 -9.16 18.29
CA ALA A 98 0.57 -8.16 19.27
C ALA A 98 0.38 -8.81 20.64
N SER A 99 0.79 -8.09 21.69
CA SER A 99 0.22 -8.36 23.02
C SER A 99 -1.14 -7.69 23.10
N ALA A 100 -2.09 -8.34 23.76
CA ALA A 100 -3.44 -7.85 23.91
C ALA A 100 -3.98 -8.10 25.32
N SER A 101 -4.98 -7.32 25.70
CA SER A 101 -5.73 -7.48 26.94
C SER A 101 -7.22 -7.37 26.67
N ALA A 102 -8.00 -8.24 27.32
CA ALA A 102 -9.46 -8.15 27.31
C ALA A 102 -9.98 -6.95 28.12
N THR A 103 -9.19 -6.45 29.06
CA THR A 103 -9.53 -5.32 29.93
C THR A 103 -8.87 -4.02 29.50
N GLU A 104 -9.50 -2.92 29.90
CA GLU A 104 -8.98 -1.58 29.70
C GLU A 104 -7.60 -1.35 30.32
N HIS A 105 -6.93 -0.31 29.85
CA HIS A 105 -5.59 0.04 30.26
C HIS A 105 -5.48 0.19 31.79
N GLY A 106 -4.37 -0.28 32.38
CA GLY A 106 -4.15 -0.24 33.83
C GLY A 106 -4.91 -1.30 34.64
N LEU A 107 -5.86 -2.03 34.04
CA LEU A 107 -6.51 -3.17 34.68
C LEU A 107 -5.73 -4.45 34.38
N THR A 108 -5.07 -5.02 35.39
CA THR A 108 -4.18 -6.20 35.26
C THR A 108 -4.73 -7.43 35.98
N PRO A 109 -5.74 -8.13 35.43
CA PRO A 109 -6.23 -9.36 36.04
C PRO A 109 -5.20 -10.48 35.90
N ARG A 110 -5.18 -11.43 36.86
CA ARG A 110 -4.19 -12.53 36.96
C ARG A 110 -4.01 -13.40 35.70
N ARG A 111 -4.95 -13.36 34.75
CA ARG A 111 -4.91 -14.07 33.45
C ARG A 111 -5.53 -13.21 32.33
N GLY A 112 -5.16 -11.94 32.26
CA GLY A 112 -5.72 -10.98 31.30
C GLY A 112 -4.98 -10.83 29.97
N GLY A 113 -3.69 -11.21 29.94
CA GLY A 113 -2.83 -11.02 28.78
C GLY A 113 -2.96 -12.13 27.75
N SER A 114 -2.88 -11.76 26.48
CA SER A 114 -2.86 -12.68 25.34
C SER A 114 -1.82 -12.25 24.31
N ILE A 115 -1.31 -13.20 23.54
CA ILE A 115 -0.59 -12.91 22.29
C ILE A 115 -1.53 -13.26 21.16
N VAL A 116 -1.75 -12.31 20.27
CA VAL A 116 -2.58 -12.48 19.07
C VAL A 116 -1.74 -12.21 17.82
N ALA A 117 -2.19 -12.77 16.71
CA ALA A 117 -1.55 -12.57 15.42
C ALA A 117 -2.57 -12.09 14.39
N TYR A 118 -2.19 -11.06 13.65
CA TYR A 118 -2.95 -10.53 12.53
C TYR A 118 -2.23 -10.88 11.23
N ARG A 119 -3.00 -11.19 10.20
CA ARG A 119 -2.47 -11.43 8.85
C ARG A 119 -2.80 -10.24 7.97
N LEU A 120 -1.76 -9.66 7.38
CA LEU A 120 -1.86 -8.60 6.38
C LEU A 120 -1.28 -9.10 5.05
N ARG A 121 -1.88 -8.70 3.94
CA ARG A 121 -1.28 -8.89 2.61
C ARG A 121 0.12 -8.26 2.58
N ARG A 122 1.07 -8.83 1.83
CA ARG A 122 2.31 -8.10 1.45
C ARG A 122 1.93 -6.70 0.93
N ASP A 123 2.63 -5.67 1.39
CA ASP A 123 2.37 -4.24 1.08
C ASP A 123 0.98 -3.72 1.49
N GLY A 124 0.21 -4.49 2.26
CA GLY A 124 -1.18 -4.19 2.60
C GLY A 124 -1.41 -3.01 3.55
N PHE A 125 -0.37 -2.26 3.90
CA PHE A 125 -0.47 -1.10 4.80
C PHE A 125 -1.30 0.04 4.17
N VAL A 126 -1.23 0.19 2.84
CA VAL A 126 -1.97 1.19 2.08
C VAL A 126 -2.23 0.67 0.66
N TYR A 127 -3.29 1.16 0.03
CA TYR A 127 -3.57 0.91 -1.38
C TYR A 127 -4.25 2.10 -2.04
N LEU A 128 -4.14 2.16 -3.36
CA LEU A 128 -4.98 3.02 -4.20
C LEU A 128 -6.14 2.18 -4.72
N GLU A 129 -7.36 2.72 -4.65
CA GLU A 129 -8.58 2.03 -5.06
C GLU A 129 -9.42 2.93 -5.95
N SER A 130 -9.92 2.38 -7.05
CA SER A 130 -11.00 3.01 -7.82
C SER A 130 -12.34 2.44 -7.36
N ARG A 131 -13.11 3.24 -6.61
CA ARG A 131 -14.42 2.84 -6.05
C ARG A 131 -15.58 3.05 -7.01
N SER A 132 -15.47 4.01 -7.92
CA SER A 132 -16.54 4.36 -8.87
C SER A 132 -15.92 4.76 -10.21
N GLY A 133 -15.98 3.84 -11.17
CA GLY A 133 -15.45 4.04 -12.51
C GLY A 133 -13.95 3.81 -12.62
N VAL A 134 -13.37 4.39 -13.66
CA VAL A 134 -11.98 4.12 -14.04
C VAL A 134 -11.04 5.18 -13.46
N GLY A 135 -10.14 4.75 -12.58
CA GLY A 135 -9.02 5.53 -12.09
C GLY A 135 -7.80 5.37 -12.99
N ARG A 136 -7.04 6.45 -13.18
CA ARG A 136 -5.74 6.43 -13.85
C ARG A 136 -4.71 7.14 -13.00
N ILE A 137 -3.56 6.51 -12.85
CA ILE A 137 -2.38 7.08 -12.20
C ILE A 137 -1.17 6.84 -13.10
N ALA A 138 -0.15 7.66 -12.96
CA ALA A 138 1.15 7.42 -13.55
C ALA A 138 2.25 7.71 -12.55
N THR A 139 3.34 6.98 -12.63
CA THR A 139 4.56 7.37 -11.94
C THR A 139 5.05 8.70 -12.50
N LYS A 140 5.84 9.43 -11.71
CA LYS A 140 6.77 10.38 -12.32
C LYS A 140 7.70 9.64 -13.31
N PRO A 141 8.38 10.35 -14.23
CA PRO A 141 9.38 9.73 -15.08
C PRO A 141 10.41 8.93 -14.26
N ILE A 142 10.67 7.71 -14.70
CA ILE A 142 11.64 6.79 -14.12
C ILE A 142 12.63 6.37 -15.19
N CYS A 143 13.87 6.11 -14.78
CA CYS A 143 14.86 5.45 -15.61
C CYS A 143 14.70 3.94 -15.47
N TRP A 144 14.28 3.26 -16.53
CA TRP A 144 14.09 1.81 -16.51
C TRP A 144 15.42 1.08 -16.74
N GLN A 145 15.86 0.27 -15.77
CA GLN A 145 17.14 -0.44 -15.83
C GLN A 145 17.01 -1.84 -16.44
N GLY A 146 15.79 -2.31 -16.71
CA GLY A 146 15.47 -3.58 -17.34
C GLY A 146 14.80 -4.59 -16.39
N GLY A 147 14.59 -5.81 -16.87
CA GLY A 147 13.91 -6.85 -16.11
C GLY A 147 12.39 -6.70 -16.14
N GLU A 148 11.72 -7.21 -15.11
CA GLU A 148 10.26 -7.29 -15.07
C GLU A 148 9.64 -6.21 -14.20
N LEU A 149 8.52 -5.68 -14.68
CA LEU A 149 7.61 -4.84 -13.89
C LEU A 149 6.66 -5.76 -13.13
N ARG A 150 6.62 -5.64 -11.80
CA ARG A 150 5.79 -6.48 -10.92
C ARG A 150 4.84 -5.60 -10.12
N LEU A 151 3.56 -5.93 -10.14
CA LEU A 151 2.50 -5.20 -9.46
C LEU A 151 1.87 -6.08 -8.38
N ASN A 152 1.65 -5.49 -7.22
CA ASN A 152 0.84 -6.08 -6.18
C ASN A 152 -0.57 -5.50 -6.26
N VAL A 153 -1.53 -6.34 -6.65
CA VAL A 153 -2.84 -5.92 -7.12
C VAL A 153 -3.97 -6.86 -6.72
N GLN A 154 -5.14 -6.29 -6.51
CA GLN A 154 -6.37 -7.03 -6.30
C GLN A 154 -7.47 -6.39 -7.15
N GLY A 155 -7.92 -7.05 -8.21
CA GLY A 155 -9.07 -6.64 -8.99
C GLY A 155 -10.23 -7.59 -8.72
N GLN A 156 -11.43 -7.07 -8.48
CA GLN A 156 -12.61 -7.94 -8.55
C GLN A 156 -12.78 -8.42 -10.00
N GLY A 157 -12.89 -9.74 -10.16
CA GLY A 157 -13.34 -10.36 -11.39
C GLY A 157 -14.86 -10.24 -11.49
N ASP A 158 -15.31 -9.81 -12.66
CA ASP A 158 -16.66 -9.95 -13.18
C ASP A 158 -17.77 -9.26 -12.40
N TYR A 159 -17.85 -7.94 -12.56
CA TYR A 159 -19.16 -7.32 -12.74
C TYR A 159 -19.53 -7.50 -14.22
N THR A 160 -20.49 -8.36 -14.53
CA THR A 160 -21.11 -8.44 -15.86
C THR A 160 -22.47 -7.74 -15.78
N PRO A 161 -22.54 -6.40 -15.86
CA PRO A 161 -23.82 -5.79 -16.18
C PRO A 161 -24.21 -6.30 -17.57
N ARG A 162 -25.52 -6.50 -17.81
CA ARG A 162 -26.02 -6.83 -19.17
C ARG A 162 -25.40 -5.85 -20.15
N LEU A 163 -24.45 -6.32 -20.95
CA LEU A 163 -23.77 -5.49 -21.94
C LEU A 163 -24.82 -5.06 -22.96
N PRO A 164 -24.84 -3.78 -23.39
CA PRO A 164 -25.57 -3.39 -24.58
C PRO A 164 -25.04 -4.21 -25.76
N SER A 165 -25.94 -4.80 -26.54
CA SER A 165 -25.61 -5.53 -27.77
C SER A 165 -24.99 -4.58 -28.80
N GLY A 166 -23.70 -4.77 -29.14
CA GLY A 166 -22.97 -4.00 -30.16
C GLY A 166 -21.44 -4.13 -30.06
N ASP A 167 -20.72 -3.63 -31.06
CA ASP A 167 -19.24 -3.56 -31.05
C ASP A 167 -18.76 -2.57 -29.97
N GLN A 168 -18.04 -3.10 -28.98
CA GLN A 168 -17.47 -2.30 -27.89
C GLN A 168 -15.97 -2.13 -28.06
N THR A 169 -15.49 -0.90 -27.86
CA THR A 169 -14.07 -0.58 -27.74
C THR A 169 -13.43 -1.30 -26.54
N PRO A 170 -12.11 -1.54 -26.54
CA PRO A 170 -11.42 -2.15 -25.40
C PRO A 170 -11.61 -1.39 -24.09
N TYR A 171 -11.74 -0.06 -24.15
CA TYR A 171 -12.04 0.80 -23.00
C TYR A 171 -13.46 0.60 -22.45
N GLN A 172 -14.48 0.54 -23.32
CA GLN A 172 -15.86 0.29 -22.90
C GLN A 172 -16.00 -1.06 -22.19
N ARG A 173 -15.34 -2.11 -22.72
CA ARG A 173 -15.29 -3.43 -22.06
C ARG A 173 -14.62 -3.36 -20.69
N PHE A 174 -13.55 -2.58 -20.56
CA PHE A 174 -12.85 -2.38 -19.28
C PHE A 174 -13.73 -1.69 -18.23
N MET A 175 -14.51 -0.68 -18.64
CA MET A 175 -15.45 0.00 -17.74
C MET A 175 -16.48 -0.95 -17.14
N THR A 176 -16.93 -1.95 -17.90
CA THR A 176 -17.91 -2.93 -17.42
C THR A 176 -17.27 -4.07 -16.64
N GLN A 177 -16.14 -4.61 -17.10
CA GLN A 177 -15.51 -5.82 -16.54
C GLN A 177 -14.67 -5.57 -15.29
N GLY A 178 -14.26 -4.32 -15.03
CA GLY A 178 -13.31 -4.01 -13.96
C GLY A 178 -11.90 -4.54 -14.24
N GLY A 179 -11.06 -4.52 -13.21
CA GLY A 179 -9.70 -5.03 -13.23
C GLY A 179 -8.65 -3.96 -13.45
N ILE A 180 -7.49 -4.38 -13.96
CA ILE A 180 -6.28 -3.56 -14.05
C ILE A 180 -5.62 -3.72 -15.41
N ARG A 181 -5.12 -2.61 -15.95
CA ARG A 181 -4.24 -2.58 -17.12
C ARG A 181 -3.09 -1.62 -16.90
N VAL A 182 -1.98 -1.85 -17.60
CA VAL A 182 -0.77 -1.04 -17.51
C VAL A 182 -0.44 -0.50 -18.89
N GLN A 183 -0.02 0.75 -18.93
CA GLN A 183 0.51 1.40 -20.11
C GLN A 183 1.88 1.97 -19.81
N ILE A 184 2.77 1.93 -20.79
CA ILE A 184 4.04 2.63 -20.72
C ILE A 184 3.97 3.89 -21.57
N ASN A 185 4.32 5.01 -20.96
CA ASN A 185 4.44 6.29 -21.64
C ASN A 185 5.90 6.67 -21.81
N ASP A 186 6.16 7.54 -22.78
CA ASP A 186 7.37 8.33 -22.82
C ASP A 186 7.43 9.31 -21.61
N PRO A 187 8.56 10.01 -21.39
CA PRO A 187 8.68 10.92 -20.26
C PRO A 187 7.71 12.10 -20.26
N ARG A 188 7.10 12.40 -21.42
CA ARG A 188 6.12 13.48 -21.62
C ARG A 188 4.68 12.98 -21.40
N GLY A 189 4.50 11.72 -21.01
CA GLY A 189 3.20 11.12 -20.77
C GLY A 189 2.48 10.65 -22.03
N ARG A 190 3.15 10.58 -23.19
CA ARG A 190 2.57 10.06 -24.42
C ARG A 190 2.67 8.52 -24.44
N PRO A 191 1.60 7.78 -24.75
CA PRO A 191 1.64 6.32 -24.83
C PRO A 191 2.66 5.84 -25.84
N ILE A 192 3.41 4.77 -25.51
CA ILE A 192 4.30 4.09 -26.44
C ILE A 192 3.52 2.97 -27.13
N GLU A 193 3.57 2.92 -28.47
CA GLU A 193 2.90 1.90 -29.28
C GLU A 193 3.38 0.48 -28.94
N GLY A 194 2.45 -0.46 -28.79
CA GLY A 194 2.70 -1.81 -28.28
C GLY A 194 2.76 -1.92 -26.77
N TYR A 195 2.66 -0.80 -26.05
CA TYR A 195 2.59 -0.75 -24.59
C TYR A 195 1.37 0.07 -24.11
N THR A 196 0.33 0.20 -24.93
CA THR A 196 -0.87 0.96 -24.55
C THR A 196 -1.80 0.17 -23.63
N PHE A 197 -2.75 0.85 -22.98
CA PHE A 197 -3.77 0.17 -22.17
C PHE A 197 -4.63 -0.81 -22.99
N ASP A 198 -4.88 -0.52 -24.27
CA ASP A 198 -5.73 -1.37 -25.11
C ASP A 198 -4.97 -2.63 -25.59
N GLU A 199 -3.65 -2.56 -25.64
CA GLU A 199 -2.76 -3.68 -25.96
C GLU A 199 -2.36 -4.49 -24.72
N CYS A 200 -2.56 -3.96 -23.51
CA CYS A 200 -2.29 -4.65 -22.27
C CYS A 200 -3.35 -5.73 -21.99
N THR A 201 -2.88 -6.95 -21.70
CA THR A 201 -3.75 -8.00 -21.18
C THR A 201 -4.34 -7.57 -19.85
N ARG A 202 -5.66 -7.56 -19.75
CA ARG A 202 -6.39 -7.19 -18.52
C ARG A 202 -6.12 -8.21 -17.42
N PHE A 203 -5.79 -7.73 -16.24
CA PHE A 203 -5.74 -8.56 -15.04
C PHE A 203 -7.02 -8.40 -14.19
N ALA A 204 -7.59 -9.53 -13.80
CA ALA A 204 -8.62 -9.64 -12.77
C ALA A 204 -8.32 -10.84 -11.90
N GLY A 205 -8.41 -10.65 -10.58
CA GLY A 205 -7.96 -11.61 -9.60
C GLY A 205 -7.11 -10.94 -8.53
N ASP A 206 -6.45 -11.78 -7.74
CA ASP A 206 -5.61 -11.36 -6.63
C ASP A 206 -4.19 -11.87 -6.85
N SER A 207 -3.22 -10.96 -6.97
CA SER A 207 -1.81 -11.32 -7.07
C SER A 207 -0.93 -10.31 -6.35
N VAL A 208 0.01 -10.79 -5.56
CA VAL A 208 1.03 -9.93 -4.95
C VAL A 208 2.20 -9.61 -5.90
N ASP A 209 2.23 -10.23 -7.08
CA ASP A 209 3.39 -10.27 -7.96
C ASP A 209 3.01 -10.45 -9.45
N TRP A 210 2.00 -9.72 -9.91
CA TRP A 210 1.53 -9.80 -11.29
C TRP A 210 2.51 -9.08 -12.23
N CYS A 211 2.91 -9.76 -13.31
CA CYS A 211 3.69 -9.18 -14.40
C CYS A 211 2.75 -8.84 -15.58
N PRO A 212 2.59 -7.55 -15.94
CA PRO A 212 1.76 -7.16 -17.07
C PRO A 212 2.38 -7.62 -18.38
N THR A 213 1.52 -8.01 -19.33
CA THR A 213 1.93 -8.40 -20.67
C THR A 213 1.10 -7.62 -21.69
N TRP A 214 1.73 -7.31 -22.81
CA TRP A 214 1.09 -6.62 -23.94
C TRP A 214 1.02 -7.54 -25.17
N ALA A 215 0.20 -7.16 -26.13
CA ALA A 215 0.04 -7.87 -27.40
C ALA A 215 1.40 -8.22 -28.03
N GLY A 216 1.49 -9.43 -28.60
CA GLY A 216 2.74 -9.94 -29.18
C GLY A 216 3.79 -10.37 -28.16
N SER A 217 3.41 -10.58 -26.89
CA SER A 217 4.31 -11.00 -25.79
C SER A 217 5.46 -10.03 -25.55
N ARG A 218 5.23 -8.73 -25.78
CA ARG A 218 6.24 -7.69 -25.53
C ARG A 218 6.57 -7.61 -24.04
N THR A 219 7.85 -7.45 -23.73
CA THR A 219 8.39 -7.20 -22.39
C THR A 219 9.05 -5.83 -22.33
N LEU A 220 9.32 -5.32 -21.13
CA LEU A 220 9.98 -4.03 -20.93
C LEU A 220 11.50 -4.07 -21.21
N ASP A 221 12.06 -5.21 -21.61
CA ASP A 221 13.50 -5.30 -21.89
C ASP A 221 13.93 -4.40 -23.05
N THR A 222 13.05 -4.19 -24.03
CA THR A 222 13.29 -3.27 -25.16
C THR A 222 13.38 -1.80 -24.74
N LEU A 223 12.90 -1.46 -23.54
CA LEU A 223 12.90 -0.11 -22.96
C LEU A 223 14.02 0.07 -21.91
N ARG A 224 14.95 -0.89 -21.81
CA ARG A 224 16.12 -0.78 -20.94
C ARG A 224 16.94 0.48 -21.28
N GLY A 225 17.32 1.23 -20.25
CA GLY A 225 18.10 2.45 -20.39
C GLY A 225 17.30 3.61 -21.00
N THR A 226 15.97 3.56 -20.95
CA THR A 226 15.09 4.65 -21.39
C THR A 226 14.35 5.25 -20.20
N ALA A 227 14.03 6.54 -20.33
CA ALA A 227 13.13 7.20 -19.40
C ALA A 227 11.68 6.92 -19.82
N ILE A 228 10.86 6.44 -18.89
CA ILE A 228 9.46 6.07 -19.12
C ILE A 228 8.58 6.54 -17.96
N GLN A 229 7.27 6.49 -18.15
CA GLN A 229 6.32 6.47 -17.04
C GLN A 229 5.52 5.17 -17.08
N VAL A 230 5.28 4.59 -15.91
CA VAL A 230 4.35 3.47 -15.76
C VAL A 230 2.98 4.04 -15.41
N ALA A 231 2.06 3.96 -16.34
CA ALA A 231 0.67 4.35 -16.16
C ALA A 231 -0.20 3.13 -15.83
N ILE A 232 -1.09 3.26 -14.85
CA ILE A 232 -1.92 2.17 -14.36
C ILE A 232 -3.37 2.62 -14.41
N GLN A 233 -4.21 1.78 -14.99
CA GLN A 233 -5.65 1.97 -15.08
C GLN A 233 -6.35 0.94 -14.19
N LEU A 234 -7.21 1.42 -13.29
CA LEU A 234 -7.86 0.64 -12.24
C LEU A 234 -9.39 0.83 -12.32
N ASN A 235 -10.16 -0.24 -12.21
CA ASN A 235 -11.62 -0.19 -12.09
C ASN A 235 -12.10 -1.32 -11.17
N ASN A 236 -12.78 -1.00 -10.07
CA ASN A 236 -13.11 -1.98 -9.02
C ASN A 236 -11.89 -2.82 -8.62
N ALA A 237 -10.77 -2.12 -8.46
CA ALA A 237 -9.47 -2.72 -8.24
C ALA A 237 -8.61 -1.87 -7.30
N ARG A 238 -7.68 -2.56 -6.65
CA ARG A 238 -6.72 -2.02 -5.69
C ARG A 238 -5.30 -2.27 -6.19
N LEU A 239 -4.47 -1.25 -6.06
CA LEU A 239 -3.03 -1.29 -6.27
C LEU A 239 -2.33 -1.07 -4.93
N TYR A 240 -1.51 -2.04 -4.53
CA TYR A 240 -0.76 -2.02 -3.27
C TYR A 240 0.70 -1.62 -3.48
N ALA A 241 1.33 -2.08 -4.56
CA ALA A 241 2.74 -1.76 -4.85
C ALA A 241 3.08 -1.90 -6.34
N VAL A 242 4.11 -1.19 -6.76
CA VAL A 242 4.75 -1.27 -8.09
C VAL A 242 6.24 -1.52 -7.85
N ARG A 243 6.80 -2.53 -8.50
CA ARG A 243 8.21 -2.95 -8.36
C ARG A 243 8.86 -3.14 -9.71
N GLY A 244 10.15 -2.87 -9.77
CA GLY A 244 11.00 -3.08 -10.93
C GLY A 244 12.39 -2.52 -10.64
N ASP A 245 13.35 -2.80 -11.52
CA ASP A 245 14.67 -2.17 -11.47
C ASP A 245 14.57 -0.81 -12.17
N PHE A 246 14.34 0.24 -11.39
CA PHE A 246 14.24 1.60 -11.91
C PHE A 246 14.71 2.64 -10.90
N GLN A 247 15.13 3.78 -11.44
CA GLN A 247 15.43 4.96 -10.64
C GLN A 247 14.40 6.05 -10.89
N SER A 248 13.86 6.58 -9.81
CA SER A 248 13.01 7.77 -9.83
C SER A 248 13.80 8.99 -10.30
N LEU A 249 13.39 9.64 -11.39
CA LEU A 249 14.07 10.82 -11.90
C LEU A 249 13.61 12.09 -11.16
N CYS A 250 14.52 13.03 -10.95
CA CYS A 250 14.19 14.43 -10.64
C CYS A 250 14.11 15.26 -11.93
N PRO A 251 13.51 16.47 -11.88
CA PRO A 251 13.38 17.32 -13.08
C PRO A 251 14.71 17.59 -13.80
N ARG A 252 15.80 17.77 -13.05
CA ARG A 252 17.14 18.04 -13.61
C ARG A 252 17.70 16.83 -14.38
N GLU A 253 17.56 15.63 -13.84
CA GLU A 253 17.99 14.40 -14.50
C GLU A 253 17.18 14.17 -15.78
N LEU A 254 15.87 14.45 -15.74
CA LEU A 254 15.01 14.34 -16.91
C LEU A 254 15.46 15.28 -18.04
N LEU A 255 15.75 16.55 -17.74
CA LEU A 255 16.29 17.50 -18.73
C LEU A 255 17.59 16.99 -19.36
N THR A 256 18.49 16.45 -18.52
CA THR A 256 19.76 15.88 -19.00
C THR A 256 19.53 14.70 -19.96
N ILE A 257 18.54 13.86 -19.68
CA ILE A 257 18.17 12.75 -20.55
C ILE A 257 17.57 13.25 -21.86
N GLU A 258 16.75 14.30 -21.84
CA GLU A 258 16.21 14.91 -23.06
C GLU A 258 17.31 15.50 -23.96
N GLU A 259 18.36 16.09 -23.37
CA GLU A 259 19.50 16.66 -24.11
C GLU A 259 20.45 15.59 -24.64
N THR A 260 20.72 14.54 -23.86
CA THR A 260 21.77 13.55 -24.16
C THR A 260 21.25 12.24 -24.75
N GLY A 261 19.95 11.97 -24.64
CA GLY A 261 19.31 10.72 -25.04
C GLY A 261 19.70 9.50 -24.19
N ARG A 262 20.44 9.67 -23.08
CA ARG A 262 20.95 8.54 -22.27
C ARG A 262 20.34 8.50 -20.89
N CYS A 263 19.61 7.43 -20.60
CA CYS A 263 19.17 7.11 -19.24
C CYS A 263 20.16 6.12 -18.60
N SER A 264 21.34 6.61 -18.20
CA SER A 264 22.28 5.82 -17.40
C SER A 264 22.83 6.65 -16.26
N ILE A 265 22.17 6.56 -15.11
CA ILE A 265 22.71 7.12 -13.87
C ILE A 265 23.64 6.05 -13.30
N ALA A 266 24.93 6.38 -13.15
CA ALA A 266 25.88 5.51 -12.48
C ALA A 266 25.32 5.14 -11.11
N ARG A 267 25.36 3.85 -10.71
CA ARG A 267 24.98 3.41 -9.36
C ARG A 267 25.83 4.16 -8.34
N GLY A 268 25.34 5.30 -7.87
CA GLY A 268 25.86 5.95 -6.68
C GLY A 268 25.65 4.97 -5.54
N ARG A 269 26.74 4.66 -4.82
CA ARG A 269 26.72 3.77 -3.66
C ARG A 269 25.52 4.11 -2.77
N SER A 270 24.63 3.16 -2.55
CA SER A 270 23.63 3.26 -1.50
C SER A 270 24.36 3.50 -0.17
N LEU A 271 23.99 4.56 0.53
CA LEU A 271 24.27 4.70 1.96
C LEU A 271 23.49 3.66 2.75
#